data_AF-A0A3D3X2L5-F1
#
_entry.id   AF-A0A3D3X2L5-F1
#
_cell.length_a   1.000
_cell.length_b   1.000
_cell.length_c   1.000
_cell.angle_alpha   90.00
_cell.angle_beta   90.00
_cell.angle_gamma   90.00
#
_symmetry.space_group_name_H-M   'P 1'
#
loop_
_entity.id
_entity.type
_entity.pdbx_description
1 polymer ?
#
loop_
_entity_poly.entity_id
_entity_poly.type
_entity_poly.pdbx_seq_one_letter_code
_entity_poly.pdbx_strand_id
1 'polypeptide(L)'
;MRWRRYAVVILALACCLLPVFGFDPPTVPANPFLVSLSADFEQAVYEVAEGVYVAVGYARSNPVLIEGVDGLIVIDPAESVVAAADVRDAYNEHL
;
A
#
# COMPACT_ATOMS: atom_id res chain seq x y z
N MET A 1 -40.31 -26.29 -34.41
CA MET A 1 -38.82 -26.32 -34.32
C MET A 1 -38.17 -24.94 -34.13
N ARG A 2 -38.68 -23.86 -34.74
CA ARG A 2 -38.16 -22.47 -34.58
C ARG A 2 -38.30 -21.89 -33.17
N TRP A 3 -39.42 -22.12 -32.48
CA TRP A 3 -39.68 -21.65 -31.11
C TRP A 3 -38.61 -22.07 -30.09
N ARG A 4 -38.11 -23.31 -30.18
CA ARG A 4 -37.05 -23.82 -29.30
C ARG A 4 -35.73 -23.06 -29.47
N ARG A 5 -35.43 -22.55 -30.67
CA ARG A 5 -34.22 -21.76 -30.93
C ARG A 5 -34.33 -20.37 -30.31
N TYR A 6 -35.49 -19.73 -30.44
CA TYR A 6 -35.73 -18.42 -29.80
C TYR A 6 -35.73 -18.53 -28.28
N ALA A 7 -36.33 -19.58 -27.72
CA ALA A 7 -36.33 -19.82 -26.28
C ALA A 7 -34.91 -19.97 -25.70
N VAL A 8 -34.01 -20.69 -26.40
CA VAL A 8 -32.61 -20.85 -25.97
C VAL A 8 -31.85 -19.53 -26.05
N VAL A 9 -32.05 -18.73 -27.11
CA VAL A 9 -31.39 -17.43 -27.27
C VAL A 9 -31.86 -16.43 -26.20
N ILE A 10 -33.16 -16.40 -25.91
CA ILE A 10 -33.75 -15.54 -24.88
C ILE A 10 -33.22 -15.94 -23.49
N LEU A 11 -33.13 -17.25 -23.20
CA LEU A 11 -32.60 -17.74 -21.92
C LEU A 11 -31.11 -17.39 -21.74
N ALA A 12 -30.30 -17.52 -22.80
CA ALA A 12 -28.88 -17.17 -22.77
C ALA A 12 -28.67 -15.66 -22.55
N LEU A 13 -29.43 -14.80 -23.24
CA LEU A 13 -29.39 -13.35 -23.05
C LEU A 13 -29.84 -12.94 -21.65
N ALA A 14 -30.87 -13.58 -21.10
CA ALA A 14 -31.34 -13.32 -19.74
C ALA A 14 -30.27 -13.68 -18.69
N CYS A 15 -29.53 -14.77 -18.89
CA CYS A 15 -28.46 -15.21 -17.99
C CYS A 15 -27.27 -14.22 -17.94
N CYS A 16 -26.95 -13.58 -19.07
CA CYS A 16 -25.88 -12.57 -19.15
C CYS A 16 -26.27 -11.19 -18.61
N LEU A 17 -27.56 -10.93 -18.38
CA LEU A 17 -28.10 -9.68 -17.85
C LEU A 17 -28.40 -9.75 -16.34
N LEU A 18 -28.17 -10.91 -15.71
CA LEU A 18 -28.28 -11.01 -14.26
C LEU A 18 -27.13 -10.22 -13.63
N PRO A 19 -27.41 -9.29 -12.69
CA PRO A 19 -26.36 -8.69 -11.91
C PRO A 19 -25.63 -9.82 -11.16
N VAL A 20 -24.31 -9.87 -11.31
CA VAL A 20 -23.47 -10.64 -10.40
C VAL A 20 -23.66 -9.97 -9.04
N PHE A 21 -24.46 -10.57 -8.18
CA PHE A 21 -24.48 -10.21 -6.77
C PHE A 21 -23.14 -10.63 -6.19
N GLY A 22 -22.20 -9.67 -6.14
CA GLY A 22 -20.99 -9.82 -5.35
C GLY A 22 -21.40 -10.09 -3.90
N PHE A 23 -20.77 -11.09 -3.29
CA PHE A 23 -20.86 -11.24 -1.85
C PHE A 23 -20.13 -10.04 -1.23
N ASP A 24 -20.89 -9.13 -0.62
CA ASP A 24 -20.33 -8.08 0.23
C ASP A 24 -20.31 -8.63 1.67
N PRO A 25 -19.16 -9.12 2.16
CA PRO A 25 -19.09 -9.63 3.52
C PRO A 25 -19.47 -8.53 4.51
N PRO A 26 -20.16 -8.87 5.62
CA PRO A 26 -20.38 -7.90 6.69
C PRO A 26 -19.02 -7.37 7.17
N THR A 27 -18.91 -6.04 7.27
CA THR A 27 -17.71 -5.41 7.80
C THR A 27 -17.60 -5.70 9.29
N VAL A 28 -16.49 -6.31 9.70
CA VAL A 28 -16.16 -6.52 11.12
C VAL A 28 -15.20 -5.41 11.52
N PRO A 29 -15.47 -4.64 12.60
CA PRO A 29 -14.54 -3.61 13.05
C PRO A 29 -13.19 -4.26 13.42
N ALA A 30 -12.10 -3.62 13.00
CA ALA A 30 -10.76 -4.03 13.40
C ALA A 30 -10.60 -3.92 14.92
N ASN A 31 -9.70 -4.73 15.48
CA ASN A 31 -9.38 -4.67 16.90
C ASN A 31 -8.89 -3.24 17.24
N PRO A 32 -9.46 -2.55 18.24
CA PRO A 32 -9.08 -1.18 18.58
C PRO A 32 -7.58 -0.98 18.85
N PHE A 33 -6.90 -1.99 19.41
CA PHE A 33 -5.45 -1.96 19.64
C PHE A 33 -4.65 -1.98 18.33
N LEU A 34 -5.10 -2.76 17.34
CA LEU A 34 -4.45 -2.78 16.02
C LEU A 34 -4.70 -1.48 15.26
N VAL A 35 -5.88 -0.87 15.45
CA VAL A 35 -6.16 0.47 14.92
C VAL A 35 -5.22 1.50 15.56
N SER A 36 -5.03 1.48 16.88
CA SER A 36 -4.07 2.41 17.53
C SER A 36 -2.62 2.14 17.11
N LEU A 37 -2.23 0.88 16.93
CA LEU A 37 -0.89 0.51 16.47
C LEU A 37 -0.60 1.03 15.05
N SER A 38 -1.64 1.26 14.24
CA SER A 38 -1.46 1.76 12.87
C SER A 38 -0.88 3.19 12.83
N ALA A 39 -1.02 3.96 13.93
CA ALA A 39 -0.45 5.30 14.04
C ALA A 39 1.09 5.30 14.06
N ASP A 40 1.73 4.18 14.47
CA ASP A 40 3.19 4.07 14.49
C ASP A 40 3.81 3.98 13.07
N PHE A 41 2.98 3.86 12.03
CA PHE A 41 3.41 3.77 10.63
C PHE A 41 3.07 5.03 9.82
N GLU A 42 2.74 6.14 10.48
CA GLU A 42 2.61 7.43 9.79
C GLU A 42 3.95 7.84 9.16
N GLN A 43 3.87 8.45 7.97
CA GLN A 43 5.06 8.86 7.22
C GLN A 43 5.77 10.00 7.91
N ALA A 44 7.00 9.75 8.34
CA ALA A 44 7.87 10.76 8.94
C ALA A 44 9.34 10.33 8.85
N VAL A 45 10.23 11.32 8.86
CA VAL A 45 11.67 11.10 9.05
C VAL A 45 12.06 11.57 10.45
N TYR A 46 12.72 10.68 11.19
CA TYR A 46 13.18 10.95 12.55
C TYR A 46 14.71 11.02 12.58
N GLU A 47 15.26 12.09 13.15
CA GLU A 47 16.67 12.14 13.55
C GLU A 47 16.82 11.42 14.90
N VAL A 48 17.39 10.22 14.89
CA VAL A 48 17.49 9.36 16.10
C VAL A 48 18.82 9.54 16.83
N ALA A 49 19.81 10.08 16.13
CA ALA A 49 21.09 10.57 16.64
C ALA A 49 21.61 11.61 15.64
N GLU A 50 22.59 12.43 16.05
CA GLU A 50 23.20 13.45 15.17
C GLU A 50 23.64 12.83 13.84
N GLY A 51 23.06 13.31 12.74
CA GLY A 51 23.35 12.85 11.38
C GLY A 51 22.82 11.44 11.05
N VAL A 52 21.92 10.87 11.87
CA VAL A 52 21.31 9.54 11.66
C VAL A 52 19.80 9.68 11.56
N TYR A 53 19.25 9.39 10.38
CA TYR A 53 17.86 9.59 10.05
C TYR A 53 17.16 8.27 9.70
N VAL A 54 15.96 8.06 10.23
CA VAL A 54 15.14 6.87 9.97
C VAL A 54 13.82 7.30 9.35
N ALA A 55 13.53 6.80 8.14
CA ALA A 55 12.25 7.03 7.47
C ALA A 55 11.26 5.94 7.88
N VAL A 56 10.13 6.33 8.49
CA VAL A 56 9.07 5.42 8.94
C VAL A 56 7.84 5.63 8.08
N GLY A 57 7.10 4.55 7.76
CA GLY A 57 5.84 4.62 7.03
C GLY A 57 5.95 4.79 5.51
N TYR A 58 7.17 4.97 4.97
CA TYR A 58 7.41 5.07 3.52
C TYR A 58 7.55 3.70 2.83
N ALA A 59 7.87 2.66 3.60
CA ALA A 59 8.16 1.32 3.12
C ALA A 59 7.68 0.29 4.16
N ARG A 60 7.78 -1.00 3.82
CA ARG A 60 7.54 -2.06 4.83
C ARG A 60 8.63 -2.12 5.89
N SER A 61 9.86 -1.79 5.51
CA SER A 61 10.98 -1.57 6.43
C SER A 61 11.11 -0.09 6.77
N ASN A 62 12.05 0.23 7.65
CA ASN A 62 12.43 1.60 7.97
C ASN A 62 13.83 1.87 7.41
N PRO A 63 13.96 2.45 6.22
CA PRO A 63 15.24 2.85 5.67
C PRO A 63 15.99 3.77 6.64
N VAL A 64 17.32 3.70 6.60
CA VAL A 64 18.20 4.55 7.41
C VAL A 64 19.18 5.29 6.52
N LEU A 65 19.33 6.58 6.78
CA LEU A 65 20.35 7.44 6.21
C LEU A 65 21.32 7.86 7.31
N ILE A 66 22.62 7.76 7.03
CA ILE A 66 23.68 8.24 7.90
C ILE A 66 24.55 9.22 7.11
N GLU A 67 24.73 10.41 7.65
CA GLU A 67 25.68 11.39 7.14
C GLU A 67 27.11 10.96 7.44
N GLY A 68 27.90 10.79 6.39
CA GLY A 68 29.34 10.62 6.47
C GLY A 68 30.06 11.89 6.06
N VAL A 69 31.38 11.93 6.31
CA VAL A 69 32.21 13.11 6.03
C VAL A 69 32.18 13.52 4.54
N ASP A 70 32.21 12.54 3.64
CA ASP A 70 32.30 12.77 2.18
C ASP A 70 31.13 12.10 1.41
N GLY A 71 30.03 11.81 2.08
CA GLY A 71 28.89 11.16 1.43
C GLY A 71 27.86 10.60 2.41
N LEU A 72 26.92 9.85 1.84
CA LEU A 72 25.78 9.29 2.56
C LEU A 72 25.88 7.76 2.60
N ILE A 73 25.55 7.17 3.75
CA ILE A 73 25.42 5.72 3.91
C ILE A 73 23.92 5.42 4.03
N VAL A 74 23.42 4.57 3.14
CA VAL A 74 22.01 4.15 3.13
C VAL A 74 21.92 2.68 3.52
N ILE A 75 21.07 2.38 4.49
CA ILE A 75 20.79 1.01 4.96
C ILE A 75 19.34 0.68 4.64
N ASP A 76 19.13 -0.44 3.95
CA ASP A 76 17.82 -0.99 3.57
C ASP A 76 16.90 0.04 2.86
N PRO A 77 17.17 0.39 1.59
CA PRO A 77 16.56 1.53 0.89
C PRO A 77 15.09 1.31 0.46
N ALA A 78 14.33 0.46 1.14
CA ALA A 78 12.98 -0.04 0.80
C ALA A 78 12.92 -1.17 -0.23
N GLU A 79 11.72 -1.74 -0.41
CA GLU A 79 11.47 -2.94 -1.21
C GLU A 79 11.39 -2.71 -2.73
N SER A 80 11.36 -1.46 -3.19
CA SER A 80 11.20 -1.13 -4.60
C SER A 80 11.86 0.20 -4.97
N VAL A 81 12.13 0.40 -6.26
CA VAL A 81 12.70 1.65 -6.78
C VAL A 81 11.80 2.86 -6.52
N VAL A 82 10.48 2.67 -6.58
CA VAL A 82 9.51 3.75 -6.31
C VAL A 82 9.56 4.13 -4.84
N ALA A 83 9.44 3.16 -3.93
CA ALA A 83 9.53 3.42 -2.49
C ALA A 83 10.89 4.02 -2.10
N ALA A 84 11.99 3.55 -2.70
CA ALA A 84 13.32 4.11 -2.48
C ALA A 84 13.42 5.58 -2.93
N ALA A 85 12.72 5.96 -4.01
CA ALA A 85 12.67 7.34 -4.48
C ALA A 85 11.87 8.23 -3.52
N ASP A 86 10.72 7.75 -3.03
CA ASP A 86 9.89 8.49 -2.05
C ASP A 86 10.68 8.71 -0.74
N VAL A 87 11.40 7.70 -0.26
CA VAL A 87 12.28 7.77 0.91
C VAL A 87 13.42 8.76 0.69
N ARG A 88 14.08 8.71 -0.47
CA ARG A 88 15.15 9.65 -0.83
C ARG A 88 14.62 11.09 -0.82
N ASP A 89 13.45 11.31 -1.42
CA ASP A 89 12.86 12.64 -1.50
C ASP A 89 12.50 13.16 -0.10
N ALA A 90 11.98 12.31 0.78
CA ALA A 90 11.77 12.64 2.18
C ALA A 90 13.07 13.02 2.90
N TYR A 91 14.17 12.27 2.73
CA TYR A 91 15.45 12.64 3.32
C TYR A 91 15.98 13.98 2.82
N ASN A 92 15.82 14.30 1.54
CA ASN A 92 16.28 15.56 0.96
C ASN A 92 15.54 16.79 1.54
N GLU A 93 14.40 16.63 2.20
CA GLU A 93 13.72 17.72 2.92
C GLU A 93 14.42 18.06 4.25
N HIS A 94 15.27 17.17 4.75
CA HIS A 94 15.99 17.29 6.03
C HIS A 94 17.48 17.64 5.88
N LEU A 95 18.02 17.58 4.66
CA LEU A 95 19.41 17.92 4.30
C LEU A 95 19.50 19.31 3.67
#